data_AF-U2PBP7-F1
#
_entry.id   AF-U2PBP7-F1
#
_cell.length_a   1.000
_cell.length_b   1.000
_cell.length_c   1.000
_cell.angle_alpha   90.00
_cell.angle_beta   90.00
_cell.angle_gamma   90.00
#
_symmetry.space_group_name_H-M   'P 1'
#
loop_
_entity.id
_entity.type
_entity.pdbx_description
1 polymer ?
#
loop_
_entity_poly.entity_id
_entity_poly.type
_entity_poly.pdbx_seq_one_letter_code
_entity_poly.pdbx_strand_id
1 'polypeptide(L)' 'MLITSIGQGLLWTPLVIGVFITFRILDIPDLTTEGSFPLGAAVTVSAMLSGQSAIVASLLGFLAGCIAG' A
#
# COMPACT_ATOMS: atom_id res chain seq x y z
N MET A 1 6.64 21.80 8.29
CA MET A 1 6.88 20.65 9.21
C MET A 1 5.55 20.18 9.82
N LEU A 2 4.82 20.99 10.58
CA LEU A 2 3.56 20.58 11.22
C LEU A 2 2.45 20.15 10.23
N ILE A 3 2.13 20.97 9.21
CA ILE A 3 1.12 20.64 8.19
C ILE A 3 1.47 19.35 7.41
N THR A 4 2.73 19.20 7.01
CA THR A 4 3.19 18.05 6.21
C THR A 4 3.12 16.75 7.01
N SER A 5 3.50 16.79 8.29
CA SER A 5 3.41 15.62 9.18
C SER A 5 1.97 15.19 9.43
N ILE A 6 1.05 16.15 9.62
CA ILE A 6 -0.37 15.85 9.76
C ILE A 6 -0.93 15.26 8.46
N GLY A 7 -0.59 15.85 7.31
CA GLY A 7 -1.03 15.35 6.00
C GLY A 7 -0.56 13.92 5.71
N GLN A 8 0.71 13.61 5.99
CA GLN A 8 1.23 12.24 5.85
C GLN A 8 0.55 11.29 6.85
N GLY A 9 0.35 11.71 8.11
CA GLY A 9 -0.37 10.90 9.10
C GLY A 9 -1.77 10.52 8.62
N LEU A 10 -2.54 11.48 8.13
CA LEU A 10 -3.88 11.24 7.57
C LEU A 10 -3.86 10.32 6.34
N LEU A 11 -2.83 10.43 5.51
CA LEU A 11 -2.67 9.59 4.31
C LEU A 11 -2.32 8.14 4.67
N TRP A 12 -1.52 7.91 5.72
CA TRP A 12 -1.13 6.58 6.19
C TRP A 12 -2.16 5.93 7.13
N THR A 13 -3.08 6.69 7.72
CA THR A 13 -4.12 6.17 8.65
C THR A 13 -4.90 4.97 8.09
N PRO A 14 -5.41 4.97 6.85
CA PRO A 14 -6.17 3.83 6.31
C PRO A 14 -5.35 2.54 6.26
N LEU A 15 -4.05 2.63 5.94
CA LEU A 15 -3.13 1.49 5.94
C LEU A 15 -3.02 0.89 7.34
N VAL A 16 -2.74 1.74 8.34
CA VAL A 16 -2.59 1.30 9.74
C VAL A 16 -3.87 0.66 10.27
N ILE A 17 -5.04 1.19 9.92
CA ILE A 17 -6.34 0.60 10.30
C ILE A 17 -6.49 -0.80 9.71
N GLY A 18 -6.14 -1.02 8.44
CA GLY A 18 -6.21 -2.32 7.79
C GLY A 18 -5.35 -3.38 8.49
N VAL A 19 -4.08 -3.05 8.74
CA VAL A 19 -3.12 -3.92 9.44
C VAL A 19 -3.59 -4.22 10.88
N PHE A 20 -4.11 -3.21 11.58
CA PHE A 20 -4.57 -3.40 12.97
C PHE A 20 -5.78 -4.33 13.07
N ILE A 21 -6.71 -4.26 12.12
CA ILE A 21 -7.90 -5.12 12.11
C ILE A 21 -7.50 -6.60 11.95
N THR A 22 -6.57 -6.93 11.05
CA THR A 22 -6.17 -8.32 10.82
C THR A 22 -5.46 -8.92 12.04
N PHE A 23 -4.53 -8.18 12.66
CA PHE A 23 -3.91 -8.60 13.92
C PHE A 23 -4.93 -8.85 15.03
N ARG A 24 -5.96 -8.00 15.13
CA ARG A 24 -6.98 -8.11 16.17
C ARG A 24 -7.93 -9.28 15.97
N ILE A 25 -8.18 -9.68 14.73
CA ILE A 25 -9.08 -10.81 14.40
C ILE A 25 -8.33 -12.13 14.51
N LEU A 26 -7.09 -12.20 14.02
CA LEU A 26 -6.34 -13.46 13.94
C LEU A 26 -5.53 -13.80 15.20
N ASP A 27 -5.29 -12.85 16.12
CA ASP A 27 -4.41 -13.01 17.31
C ASP A 27 -2.99 -13.51 16.97
N ILE A 28 -2.58 -13.40 15.70
CA ILE A 28 -1.24 -13.70 15.18
C ILE A 28 -0.75 -12.54 14.30
N PRO A 29 0.58 -12.39 14.13
CA PRO A 29 1.13 -11.37 13.24
C PRO A 29 0.85 -11.73 11.77
N ASP A 30 -0.25 -11.20 11.22
CA ASP A 30 -0.49 -11.10 9.78
C ASP A 30 0.46 -10.09 9.10
N LEU A 31 1.54 -10.61 8.52
CA LEU A 31 2.53 -9.84 7.75
C LEU A 31 2.16 -9.69 6.27
N THR A 32 1.04 -10.27 5.82
CA THR A 32 0.62 -10.24 4.41
C THR A 32 0.34 -8.81 3.97
N THR A 33 -0.38 -8.06 4.80
CA THR A 33 -0.74 -6.65 4.55
C THR A 33 0.51 -5.76 4.48
N GLU A 34 1.52 -6.03 5.31
CA GLU A 34 2.82 -5.34 5.29
C GLU A 34 3.63 -5.63 4.02
N GLY A 35 3.48 -6.82 3.42
CA GLY A 35 4.17 -7.21 2.18
C GLY A 35 3.48 -6.76 0.89
N SER A 36 2.15 -6.82 0.85
CA SER A 36 1.37 -6.52 -0.36
C SER A 36 1.38 -5.03 -0.73
N PHE A 37 1.40 -4.13 0.27
CA PHE A 37 1.46 -2.69 0.04
C PHE A 37 2.76 -2.21 -0.65
N PRO A 38 3.97 -2.51 -0.13
CA PRO A 38 5.21 -2.14 -0.80
C PRO A 38 5.39 -2.84 -2.15
N LEU A 39 4.86 -4.06 -2.33
CA LEU A 39 4.85 -4.71 -3.65
C LEU A 39 4.03 -3.90 -4.66
N GLY A 40 2.80 -3.48 -4.32
CA GLY A 40 1.98 -2.65 -5.19
C GLY A 40 2.64 -1.32 -5.54
N ALA A 41 3.32 -0.70 -4.56
CA ALA A 41 4.11 0.52 -4.78
C ALA A 41 5.30 0.27 -5.73
N ALA A 42 6.05 -0.82 -5.53
CA ALA A 42 7.18 -1.19 -6.38
C ALA A 42 6.76 -1.45 -7.82
N VAL A 43 5.64 -2.15 -8.04
CA VAL A 43 5.07 -2.41 -9.37
C VAL A 43 4.61 -1.11 -10.02
N THR A 44 3.93 -0.22 -9.28
CA THR A 44 3.50 1.09 -9.80
C THR A 44 4.69 1.92 -10.26
N VAL A 45 5.72 2.05 -9.44
CA VAL A 45 6.92 2.85 -9.76
C VAL A 45 7.70 2.20 -10.91
N SER A 46 7.85 0.88 -10.92
CA SER A 46 8.50 0.16 -12.01
C SER A 46 7.77 0.38 -13.35
N ALA A 47 6.44 0.30 -13.36
CA ALA A 47 5.63 0.58 -14.54
C ALA A 47 5.75 2.05 -15.01
N MET A 48 5.77 3.01 -14.08
CA MET A 48 6.00 4.42 -14.42
C MET A 48 7.39 4.66 -15.01
N LEU A 49 8.44 4.05 -14.44
CA LEU A 49 9.80 4.12 -14.96
C LEU A 49 9.93 3.48 -16.35
N SER A 50 9.10 2.49 -16.66
CA SER A 50 9.00 1.89 -18.00
C SER A 50 8.26 2.75 -19.04
N GLY A 51 7.81 3.96 -18.67
CA GLY A 51 7.15 4.90 -19.58
C GLY A 51 5.63 4.72 -19.68
N GLN A 52 5.02 3.93 -18.79
CA GLN A 52 3.56 3.79 -18.75
C GLN A 52 2.88 4.99 -18.10
N SER A 53 1.63 5.25 -18.49
CA SER A 53 0.84 6.33 -17.90
C SER A 53 0.54 6.06 -16.43
N ALA A 54 0.41 7.13 -15.64
CA ALA A 54 0.18 7.03 -14.20
C ALA A 54 -1.07 6.18 -13.85
N ILE A 55 -2.10 6.23 -14.71
CA ILE A 55 -3.34 5.47 -14.53
C ILE A 55 -3.08 3.97 -14.71
N VAL A 56 -2.40 3.57 -15.79
CA VAL A 56 -2.11 2.16 -16.08
C VAL A 56 -1.17 1.59 -15.03
N ALA A 57 -0.13 2.35 -14.66
CA ALA A 57 0.81 1.95 -13.61
C ALA A 57 0.11 1.73 -12.26
N SER A 58 -0.81 2.62 -11.87
CA SER A 58 -1.57 2.50 -10.62
C SER A 58 -2.52 1.29 -10.64
N LEU A 59 -3.15 1.00 -11.79
CA LEU A 59 -3.97 -0.19 -11.98
C LEU A 59 -3.15 -1.49 -11.84
N LEU A 60 -1.96 -1.53 -12.44
CA LEU A 60 -1.06 -2.67 -12.31
C LEU A 60 -0.58 -2.87 -10.88
N GLY A 61 -0.24 -1.79 -10.17
CA GLY A 61 0.13 -1.85 -8.76
C GLY A 61 -1.00 -2.34 -7.85
N PHE A 62 -2.24 -1.88 -8.11
CA PHE A 62 -3.42 -2.34 -7.40
C PHE A 62 -3.65 -3.85 -7.61
N LEU A 63 -3.60 -4.32 -8.85
CA LEU A 63 -3.76 -5.74 -9.16
C LEU A 63 -2.66 -6.60 -8.54
N ALA A 64 -1.40 -6.14 -8.58
CA ALA A 64 -0.29 -6.83 -7.94
C ALA A 64 -0.48 -6.95 -6.42
N GLY A 65 -0.96 -5.87 -5.78
CA GLY A 65 -1.29 -5.88 -4.35
C GLY A 65 -2.41 -6.87 -4.01
N CYS A 66 -3.48 -6.92 -4.81
CA CYS A 66 -4.60 -7.87 -4.62
C CYS A 66 -4.23 -9.34 -4.87
N ILE A 67 -3.18 -9.62 -5.65
CA ILE A 67 -2.71 -11.00 -5.87
C ILE A 67 -1.79 -11.44 -4.74
N ALA A 68 -1.04 -10.50 -4.15
CA ALA A 68 -0.09 -10.80 -3.08
C ALA A 68 -0.75 -10.95 -1.70
N GLY A 69 -1.93 -10.36 -1.49
CA GLY A 69 -2.68 -10.41 -0.23
C GLY A 69 -4.08 -10.98 -0.39
#